data_AF-A0AAF0JMY7-F1
#
_entry.id   AF-A0AAF0JMY7-F1
#
_cell.length_a   1.000
_cell.length_b   1.000
_cell.length_c   1.000
_cell.angle_alpha   90.00
_cell.angle_beta   90.00
_cell.angle_gamma   90.00
#
_symmetry.space_group_name_H-M   'P 1'
#
loop_
_entity.id
_entity.type
_entity.pdbx_description
1 polymer ?
#
loop_
_entity_poly.entity_id
_entity_poly.type
_entity_poly.pdbx_seq_one_letter_code
_entity_poly.pdbx_strand_id
1 'polypeptide(L)'
;MANSRCKKGRPSFLEEQIVLSRILSLWHEKGDVLTFNEIHKEFVKMGIISNIKYRGNTRRILRRLIEKGYLEQVGRGKYRLKVSPKPFQVTDFINEIQEKYRDKMIYEWRVGGNLWTLVEGIIFGLPSNIEENPAYKAILGVLLIRLASIFNAIVELGITAKLVGNVKDAPVPYIALREFILNSLPHIVGERSGIDGDGLPAYELIELYKVLVKNMPKEVDGQPILIDVIKQYVGIGEKLLKSTIDVSGLIDIALLESGESEDVWRKIRELKKIILVAYPPRHILDENEDERELYELLKNSIKEGDSDATLLAYMRIYDENIVRKIINYLEPILGKKRANRLMELYKLARAGMILDSIVAAHLSFKEKKGKPKYLVYEDEFGKYTEVNEFADKTEEEVLSELRKQIDEARRHGYTLENMIKGIWLSDWSSNITPRFMHFHYPDSDDIVSFVKESIRETLRVLDIKIPRNFDSLVEEGYNLVIELDELLKKDSEKILRRLEKTVNG
;
A
#
# COMPACT_ATOMS: atom_id res chain seq x y z
N MET A 1 5.27 31.46 -39.43
CA MET A 1 6.49 31.44 -38.60
C MET A 1 6.89 29.99 -38.34
N ALA A 2 8.18 29.71 -38.44
CA ALA A 2 8.76 28.40 -38.73
C ALA A 2 8.95 27.49 -37.49
N ASN A 3 8.94 26.18 -37.77
CA ASN A 3 9.76 25.11 -37.18
C ASN A 3 9.91 24.99 -35.66
N SER A 4 9.54 23.82 -35.12
CA SER A 4 10.56 22.79 -34.86
C SER A 4 9.94 21.39 -34.79
N ARG A 5 10.53 20.47 -35.56
CA ARG A 5 10.30 19.02 -35.45
C ARG A 5 11.09 18.51 -34.26
N CYS A 6 10.42 18.08 -33.20
CA CYS A 6 11.07 17.26 -32.18
C CYS A 6 11.21 15.83 -32.72
N LYS A 7 12.43 15.44 -33.12
CA LYS A 7 12.79 14.05 -33.39
C LYS A 7 12.60 13.27 -32.09
N LYS A 8 11.61 12.37 -32.02
CA LYS A 8 11.52 11.42 -30.90
C LYS A 8 12.76 10.53 -30.94
N GLY A 9 13.56 10.58 -29.87
CA GLY A 9 14.73 9.72 -29.67
C GLY A 9 14.35 8.25 -29.64
N ARG A 10 15.36 7.37 -29.62
CA ARG A 10 15.15 5.94 -29.40
C ARG A 10 14.39 5.74 -28.08
N PRO A 11 13.34 4.90 -28.06
CA PRO A 11 12.66 4.57 -26.81
C PRO A 11 13.64 4.01 -25.78
N SER A 12 13.48 4.42 -24.53
CA SER A 12 14.22 3.80 -23.42
C SER A 12 13.79 2.34 -23.25
N PHE A 13 14.62 1.51 -22.62
CA PHE A 13 14.27 0.11 -22.30
C PHE A 13 12.95 0.01 -21.51
N LEU A 14 12.68 1.01 -20.66
CA LEU A 14 11.44 1.16 -19.91
C LEU A 14 10.23 1.43 -20.83
N GLU A 15 10.37 2.27 -21.85
CA GLU A 15 9.32 2.52 -22.85
C GLU A 15 9.01 1.25 -23.66
N GLU A 16 10.01 0.41 -23.96
CA GLU A 16 9.79 -0.87 -24.63
C GLU A 16 9.02 -1.86 -23.74
N GLN A 17 9.30 -1.90 -22.43
CA GLN A 17 8.59 -2.77 -21.49
C GLN A 17 7.14 -2.31 -21.23
N ILE A 18 6.90 -1.00 -21.12
CA ILE A 18 5.56 -0.43 -20.93
C ILE A 18 4.68 -0.69 -22.17
N VAL A 19 5.23 -0.47 -23.37
CA VAL A 19 4.52 -0.78 -24.62
C VAL A 19 4.29 -2.28 -24.75
N LEU A 20 5.23 -3.12 -24.35
CA LEU A 20 5.08 -4.57 -24.34
C LEU A 20 3.97 -5.02 -23.40
N SER A 21 3.98 -4.58 -22.13
CA SER A 21 2.95 -4.93 -21.14
C SER A 21 1.56 -4.53 -21.61
N ARG A 22 1.44 -3.32 -22.18
CA ARG A 22 0.19 -2.80 -22.76
C ARG A 22 -0.28 -3.55 -24.00
N ILE A 23 0.64 -4.13 -24.78
CA ILE A 23 0.27 -5.00 -25.90
C ILE A 23 -0.20 -6.37 -25.37
N LEU A 24 0.52 -6.94 -24.41
CA LEU A 24 0.20 -8.28 -23.89
C LEU A 24 -1.09 -8.31 -23.06
N SER A 25 -1.50 -7.20 -22.47
CA SER A 25 -2.77 -7.08 -21.74
C SER A 25 -4.03 -7.18 -22.61
N LEU A 26 -3.90 -7.21 -23.94
CA LEU A 26 -5.03 -7.47 -24.85
C LEU A 26 -5.67 -8.84 -24.63
N TRP A 27 -4.89 -9.81 -24.17
CA TRP A 27 -5.37 -11.15 -23.87
C TRP A 27 -5.66 -11.22 -22.37
N HIS A 28 -6.93 -11.43 -22.01
CA HIS A 28 -7.39 -11.43 -20.63
C HIS A 28 -7.01 -12.75 -19.92
N GLU A 29 -6.99 -13.85 -20.67
CA GLU A 29 -6.55 -15.16 -20.21
C GLU A 29 -5.50 -15.77 -21.17
N LYS A 30 -4.64 -16.67 -20.66
CA LYS A 30 -3.61 -17.35 -21.48
C LYS A 30 -4.21 -18.20 -22.61
N GLY A 31 -5.46 -18.65 -22.46
CA GLY A 31 -6.19 -19.43 -23.47
C GLY A 31 -6.76 -18.58 -24.61
N ASP A 32 -6.85 -17.27 -24.44
CA ASP A 32 -7.55 -16.37 -25.36
C ASP A 32 -6.90 -16.35 -26.74
N VAL A 33 -7.74 -16.46 -27.77
CA VAL A 33 -7.29 -16.40 -29.17
C VAL A 33 -7.92 -15.18 -29.81
N LEU A 34 -7.08 -14.18 -30.06
CA LEU A 34 -7.50 -12.95 -30.73
C LEU A 34 -7.14 -13.01 -32.22
N THR A 35 -8.06 -12.56 -33.06
CA THR A 35 -7.81 -12.45 -34.49
C THR A 35 -6.99 -11.20 -34.80
N PHE A 36 -6.28 -11.23 -35.93
CA PHE A 36 -5.51 -10.10 -36.44
C PHE A 36 -6.34 -8.82 -36.54
N ASN A 37 -7.61 -8.93 -36.93
CA ASN A 37 -8.49 -7.77 -37.11
C ASN A 37 -8.92 -7.17 -35.78
N GLU A 38 -9.14 -7.99 -34.75
CA GLU A 38 -9.43 -7.53 -33.38
C GLU A 38 -8.21 -6.83 -32.79
N ILE A 39 -7.04 -7.48 -32.86
CA ILE A 39 -5.77 -6.91 -32.38
C ILE A 39 -5.43 -5.61 -33.12
N HIS A 40 -5.62 -5.57 -34.44
CA HIS A 40 -5.32 -4.38 -35.22
C HIS A 40 -6.23 -3.20 -34.86
N LYS A 41 -7.53 -3.45 -34.69
CA LYS A 41 -8.48 -2.42 -34.26
C LYS A 41 -8.12 -1.90 -32.88
N GLU A 42 -7.77 -2.78 -31.95
CA GLU A 42 -7.38 -2.38 -30.60
C GLU A 42 -6.02 -1.67 -30.57
N PHE A 43 -5.01 -2.09 -31.35
CA PHE A 43 -3.74 -1.35 -31.46
C PHE A 43 -3.93 0.06 -32.02
N VAL A 44 -4.89 0.26 -32.93
CA VAL A 44 -5.22 1.59 -33.45
C VAL A 44 -5.92 2.41 -32.39
N LYS A 45 -6.87 1.81 -31.66
CA LYS A 45 -7.57 2.45 -30.54
C LYS A 45 -6.62 2.81 -29.38
N MET A 46 -5.62 1.98 -29.10
CA MET A 46 -4.58 2.20 -28.10
C MET A 46 -3.52 3.22 -28.54
N GLY A 47 -3.57 3.70 -29.79
CA GLY A 47 -2.60 4.65 -30.34
C GLY A 47 -1.23 4.06 -30.64
N ILE A 48 -1.07 2.73 -30.50
CA ILE A 48 0.13 1.98 -30.90
C ILE A 48 0.30 2.05 -32.42
N ILE A 49 -0.81 2.14 -33.14
CA ILE A 49 -0.84 2.32 -34.59
C ILE A 49 -1.69 3.54 -34.92
N SER A 50 -1.12 4.45 -35.70
CA SER A 50 -1.72 5.74 -35.99
C SER A 50 -2.99 5.69 -36.84
N ASN A 51 -3.26 4.59 -37.59
CA ASN A 51 -4.44 4.49 -38.45
C ASN A 51 -4.82 3.04 -38.79
N ILE A 52 -6.14 2.79 -38.94
CA ILE A 52 -6.73 1.50 -39.35
C ILE A 52 -6.32 1.01 -40.75
N LYS A 53 -5.77 1.90 -41.59
CA LYS A 53 -5.20 1.53 -42.89
C LYS A 53 -3.81 0.90 -42.76
N TYR A 54 -3.10 1.09 -41.63
CA TYR A 54 -1.71 0.63 -41.43
C TYR A 54 -1.59 -0.79 -40.87
N ARG A 55 -2.29 -1.75 -41.48
CA ARG A 55 -2.24 -3.18 -41.11
C ARG A 55 -0.83 -3.78 -41.16
N GLY A 56 0.05 -3.27 -42.02
CA GLY A 56 1.44 -3.73 -42.12
C GLY A 56 2.24 -3.53 -40.83
N ASN A 57 2.00 -2.46 -40.07
CA ASN A 57 2.70 -2.17 -38.82
C ASN A 57 2.28 -3.13 -37.70
N THR A 58 1.00 -3.48 -37.61
CA THR A 58 0.51 -4.53 -36.70
C THR A 58 1.17 -5.86 -37.00
N ARG A 59 1.27 -6.25 -38.28
CA ARG A 59 1.94 -7.49 -38.67
C ARG A 59 3.40 -7.50 -38.23
N ARG A 60 4.11 -6.37 -38.34
CA ARG A 60 5.50 -6.26 -37.87
C ARG A 60 5.62 -6.36 -36.35
N ILE A 61 4.75 -5.69 -35.60
CA ILE A 61 4.72 -5.76 -34.13
C ILE A 61 4.41 -7.19 -33.66
N LEU A 62 3.35 -7.82 -34.21
CA LEU A 62 2.98 -9.18 -33.84
C LEU A 62 4.05 -10.19 -34.23
N ARG A 63 4.71 -10.02 -35.38
CA ARG A 63 5.85 -10.86 -35.76
C ARG A 63 7.00 -10.75 -34.76
N ARG A 64 7.38 -9.53 -34.36
CA ARG A 64 8.42 -9.32 -33.33
C ARG A 64 8.06 -9.95 -31.99
N LEU A 65 6.77 -9.89 -31.59
CA LEU A 65 6.30 -10.48 -30.34
C LEU A 65 6.26 -12.01 -30.39
N ILE A 66 6.02 -12.60 -31.57
CA ILE A 66 6.18 -14.04 -31.80
C ILE A 66 7.66 -14.42 -31.77
N GLU A 67 8.53 -13.67 -32.45
CA GLU A 67 9.98 -13.89 -32.46
C GLU A 67 10.60 -13.79 -31.06
N LYS A 68 10.13 -12.83 -30.24
CA LYS A 68 10.51 -12.70 -28.81
C LYS A 68 9.79 -13.70 -27.89
N GLY A 69 8.92 -14.54 -28.42
CA GLY A 69 8.28 -15.65 -27.70
C GLY A 69 7.11 -15.29 -26.78
N TYR A 70 6.59 -14.06 -26.83
CA TYR A 70 5.44 -13.65 -26.01
C TYR A 70 4.09 -14.07 -26.59
N LEU A 71 4.00 -14.20 -27.91
CA LEU A 71 2.80 -14.63 -28.63
C LEU A 71 3.09 -15.87 -29.48
N GLU A 72 2.04 -16.62 -29.81
CA GLU A 72 2.09 -17.66 -30.83
C GLU A 72 0.94 -17.50 -31.83
N GLN A 73 1.17 -17.99 -33.06
CA GLN A 73 0.14 -18.01 -34.09
C GLN A 73 -0.51 -19.40 -34.15
N VAL A 74 -1.72 -19.50 -33.60
CA VAL A 74 -2.48 -20.77 -33.49
C VAL A 74 -3.35 -21.08 -34.72
N GLY A 75 -3.32 -20.22 -35.74
CA GLY A 75 -4.06 -20.39 -36.99
C GLY A 75 -3.90 -19.19 -37.92
N ARG A 76 -4.50 -19.24 -39.11
CA ARG A 76 -4.39 -18.13 -40.08
C ARG A 76 -4.98 -16.85 -39.50
N GLY A 77 -4.11 -15.88 -39.17
CA GLY A 77 -4.52 -14.60 -38.59
C GLY A 77 -5.07 -14.69 -37.16
N LYS A 78 -4.71 -15.71 -36.38
CA LYS A 78 -5.14 -15.89 -34.99
C LYS A 78 -3.93 -15.99 -34.07
N TYR A 79 -3.93 -15.24 -32.98
CA TYR A 79 -2.80 -15.07 -32.07
C TYR A 79 -3.23 -15.30 -30.63
N ARG A 80 -2.38 -15.96 -29.87
CA ARG A 80 -2.59 -16.27 -28.44
C ARG A 80 -1.38 -15.82 -27.64
N LEU A 81 -1.57 -15.45 -26.37
CA LEU A 81 -0.47 -15.29 -25.43
C LEU A 81 0.26 -16.60 -25.23
N LYS A 82 1.54 -16.59 -25.57
CA LYS A 82 2.46 -17.65 -25.16
C LYS A 82 2.91 -17.42 -23.70
N VAL A 83 3.06 -16.16 -23.28
CA VAL A 83 3.50 -15.75 -21.92
C VAL A 83 2.77 -14.48 -21.43
N SER A 84 2.15 -14.51 -20.24
CA SER A 84 1.44 -13.37 -19.61
C SER A 84 2.39 -12.28 -19.06
N PRO A 85 1.97 -10.99 -18.92
CA PRO A 85 2.81 -9.92 -18.36
C PRO A 85 3.27 -10.25 -16.93
N LYS A 86 4.56 -10.02 -16.65
CA LYS A 86 5.23 -10.54 -15.46
C LYS A 86 4.79 -9.79 -14.18
N PRO A 87 4.29 -10.47 -13.14
CA PRO A 87 4.34 -9.95 -11.77
C PRO A 87 5.79 -9.68 -11.35
N PHE A 88 6.02 -8.90 -10.29
CA PHE A 88 7.36 -8.76 -9.70
C PHE A 88 8.02 -10.13 -9.58
N GLN A 89 9.08 -10.34 -10.36
CA GLN A 89 9.84 -11.57 -10.32
C GLN A 89 11.16 -11.30 -9.65
N VAL A 90 11.38 -12.09 -8.64
CA VAL A 90 12.47 -11.97 -7.69
C VAL A 90 13.79 -12.27 -8.35
N THR A 91 13.75 -13.19 -9.29
CA THR A 91 14.83 -13.49 -10.21
C THR A 91 15.25 -12.26 -11.00
N ASP A 92 14.32 -11.37 -11.38
CA ASP A 92 14.63 -10.18 -12.15
C ASP A 92 15.39 -9.15 -11.28
N PHE A 93 15.04 -9.02 -9.99
CA PHE A 93 15.78 -8.18 -9.04
C PHE A 93 17.16 -8.75 -8.69
N ILE A 94 17.27 -10.07 -8.47
CA ILE A 94 18.56 -10.75 -8.27
C ILE A 94 19.47 -10.52 -9.48
N ASN A 95 18.93 -10.68 -10.70
CA ASN A 95 19.67 -10.45 -11.93
C ASN A 95 20.12 -8.99 -12.06
N GLU A 96 19.30 -8.01 -11.67
CA GLU A 96 19.69 -6.60 -11.68
C GLU A 96 20.91 -6.34 -10.78
N ILE A 97 20.90 -6.85 -9.55
CA ILE A 97 22.03 -6.71 -8.62
C ILE A 97 23.29 -7.35 -9.21
N GLN A 98 23.16 -8.55 -9.78
CA GLN A 98 24.26 -9.27 -10.43
C GLN A 98 24.78 -8.54 -11.68
N GLU A 99 23.92 -7.97 -12.52
CA GLU A 99 24.33 -7.23 -13.70
C GLU A 99 25.05 -5.92 -13.33
N LYS A 100 24.51 -5.20 -12.34
CA LYS A 100 24.98 -3.86 -11.96
C LYS A 100 26.24 -3.91 -11.10
N TYR A 101 26.30 -4.82 -10.14
CA TYR A 101 27.35 -4.87 -9.13
C TYR A 101 28.20 -6.14 -9.20
N ARG A 102 27.81 -7.13 -10.00
CA ARG A 102 28.43 -8.47 -10.03
C ARG A 102 28.49 -9.05 -8.62
N ASP A 103 29.54 -9.79 -8.32
CA ASP A 103 29.74 -10.47 -7.03
C ASP A 103 30.14 -9.51 -5.89
N LYS A 104 30.33 -8.21 -6.18
CA LYS A 104 30.77 -7.24 -5.17
C LYS A 104 29.72 -6.95 -4.11
N MET A 105 28.44 -7.13 -4.44
CA MET A 105 27.29 -6.90 -3.55
C MET A 105 26.57 -8.22 -3.23
N ILE A 106 27.34 -9.31 -3.14
CA ILE A 106 26.84 -10.63 -2.77
C ILE A 106 27.63 -11.09 -1.55
N TYR A 107 26.95 -11.22 -0.42
CA TYR A 107 27.54 -11.72 0.81
C TYR A 107 27.03 -13.14 1.06
N GLU A 108 27.94 -14.10 1.03
CA GLU A 108 27.67 -15.50 1.35
C GLU A 108 28.03 -15.76 2.82
N TRP A 109 27.18 -16.51 3.51
CA TRP A 109 27.39 -16.81 4.92
C TRP A 109 27.05 -18.25 5.26
N ARG A 110 27.65 -18.73 6.36
CA ARG A 110 27.44 -20.05 6.94
C ARG A 110 27.37 -19.92 8.45
N VAL A 111 26.38 -20.54 9.08
CA VAL A 111 26.31 -20.70 10.54
C VAL A 111 26.39 -22.18 10.90
N GLY A 112 27.19 -22.51 11.91
CA GLY A 112 27.42 -23.86 12.41
C GLY A 112 28.77 -24.00 13.12
N GLY A 113 29.03 -25.17 13.69
CA GLY A 113 30.34 -25.51 14.24
C GLY A 113 31.32 -26.03 13.17
N ASN A 114 32.59 -26.22 13.53
CA ASN A 114 33.60 -26.73 12.60
C ASN A 114 33.24 -28.10 11.98
N LEU A 115 32.40 -28.88 12.66
CA LEU A 115 32.00 -30.23 12.26
C LEU A 115 30.58 -30.31 11.69
N TRP A 116 29.81 -29.21 11.70
CA TRP A 116 28.41 -29.22 11.28
C TRP A 116 27.95 -27.84 10.81
N THR A 117 27.10 -27.80 9.80
CA THR A 117 26.51 -26.55 9.27
C THR A 117 25.03 -26.52 9.57
N LEU A 118 24.56 -25.50 10.29
CA LEU A 118 23.14 -25.25 10.55
C LEU A 118 22.46 -24.75 9.27
N VAL A 119 22.98 -23.67 8.69
CA VAL A 119 22.42 -23.00 7.50
C VAL A 119 23.54 -22.34 6.69
N GLU A 120 23.35 -22.32 5.38
CA GLU A 120 24.12 -21.51 4.41
C GLU A 120 23.16 -20.56 3.72
N GLY A 121 23.61 -19.34 3.43
CA GLY A 121 22.76 -18.34 2.79
C GLY A 121 23.53 -17.31 1.97
N ILE A 122 22.78 -16.61 1.14
CA ILE A 122 23.28 -15.54 0.27
C ILE A 122 22.43 -14.30 0.50
N ILE A 123 23.08 -13.17 0.75
CA ILE A 123 22.45 -11.86 0.86
C ILE A 123 22.87 -11.03 -0.36
N PHE A 124 21.87 -10.60 -1.14
CA PHE A 124 22.07 -9.72 -2.28
C PHE A 124 21.95 -8.25 -1.87
N GLY A 125 22.81 -7.39 -2.42
CA GLY A 125 22.84 -5.96 -2.12
C GLY A 125 23.75 -5.57 -0.95
N LEU A 126 24.48 -6.53 -0.37
CA LEU A 126 25.41 -6.31 0.75
C LEU A 126 26.84 -6.59 0.29
N PRO A 127 27.84 -5.75 0.65
CA PRO A 127 29.19 -5.96 0.17
C PRO A 127 29.79 -7.26 0.71
N SER A 128 30.49 -8.01 -0.13
CA SER A 128 31.07 -9.32 0.22
C SER A 128 32.10 -9.25 1.35
N ASN A 129 32.71 -8.09 1.56
CA ASN A 129 33.71 -7.83 2.60
C ASN A 129 33.14 -7.13 3.85
N ILE A 130 31.82 -7.13 4.06
CA ILE A 130 31.18 -6.42 5.19
C ILE A 130 31.72 -6.84 6.57
N GLU A 131 32.20 -8.08 6.70
CA GLU A 131 32.81 -8.60 7.93
C GLU A 131 34.20 -8.04 8.26
N GLU A 132 34.86 -7.34 7.34
CA GLU A 132 36.12 -6.65 7.63
C GLU A 132 35.94 -5.58 8.71
N ASN A 133 34.72 -5.06 8.87
CA ASN A 133 34.36 -4.23 10.01
C ASN A 133 34.00 -5.10 11.23
N PRO A 134 34.76 -5.04 12.34
CA PRO A 134 34.52 -5.89 13.51
C PRO A 134 33.14 -5.69 14.16
N ALA A 135 32.60 -4.46 14.14
CA ALA A 135 31.27 -4.17 14.69
C ALA A 135 30.17 -4.79 13.81
N TYR A 136 30.28 -4.65 12.48
CA TYR A 136 29.34 -5.27 11.56
C TYR A 136 29.42 -6.79 11.63
N LYS A 137 30.61 -7.36 11.75
CA LYS A 137 30.80 -8.80 11.96
C LYS A 137 30.09 -9.30 13.22
N ALA A 138 30.23 -8.59 14.35
CA ALA A 138 29.56 -8.96 15.58
C ALA A 138 28.02 -8.89 15.43
N ILE A 139 27.51 -7.79 14.87
CA ILE A 139 26.07 -7.61 14.63
C ILE A 139 25.53 -8.68 13.68
N LEU A 140 26.20 -8.90 12.55
CA LEU A 140 25.82 -9.92 11.56
C LEU A 140 25.88 -11.32 12.17
N GLY A 141 26.90 -11.67 12.94
CA GLY A 141 26.97 -12.99 13.58
C GLY A 141 25.71 -13.29 14.40
N VAL A 142 25.26 -12.31 15.18
CA VAL A 142 24.06 -12.39 16.00
C VAL A 142 22.79 -12.48 15.12
N LEU A 143 22.64 -11.63 14.10
CA LEU A 143 21.47 -11.62 13.21
C LEU A 143 21.37 -12.88 12.32
N LEU A 144 22.49 -13.36 11.80
CA LEU A 144 22.55 -14.52 10.90
C LEU A 144 22.30 -15.81 11.66
N ILE A 145 22.77 -15.95 12.90
CA ILE A 145 22.40 -17.07 13.78
C ILE A 145 20.88 -17.07 14.01
N ARG A 146 20.30 -15.89 14.28
CA ARG A 146 18.85 -15.77 14.45
C ARG A 146 18.09 -16.18 13.18
N LEU A 147 18.52 -15.70 12.02
CA LEU A 147 17.92 -16.06 10.74
C LEU A 147 18.04 -17.57 10.48
N ALA A 148 19.17 -18.19 10.84
CA ALA A 148 19.37 -19.63 10.73
C ALA A 148 18.38 -20.42 11.60
N SER A 149 18.18 -20.03 12.86
CA SER A 149 17.23 -20.68 13.77
C SER A 149 15.78 -20.55 13.28
N ILE A 150 15.39 -19.35 12.81
CA ILE A 150 14.06 -19.13 12.21
C ILE A 150 13.88 -20.00 10.96
N PHE A 151 14.88 -20.03 10.08
CA PHE A 151 14.82 -20.87 8.88
C PHE A 151 14.69 -22.35 9.25
N ASN A 152 15.45 -22.83 10.23
CA ASN A 152 15.38 -24.21 10.67
C ASN A 152 14.00 -24.56 11.28
N ALA A 153 13.40 -23.66 12.06
CA ALA A 153 12.03 -23.81 12.56
C ALA A 153 11.01 -23.93 11.42
N ILE A 154 11.12 -23.11 10.37
CA ILE A 154 10.28 -23.19 9.17
C ILE A 154 10.51 -24.52 8.45
N VAL A 155 11.77 -24.97 8.38
CA VAL A 155 12.14 -26.25 7.77
C VAL A 155 11.47 -27.41 8.49
N GLU A 156 11.56 -27.46 9.82
CA GLU A 156 10.91 -28.51 10.61
C GLU A 156 9.39 -28.50 10.48
N LEU A 157 8.75 -27.32 10.48
CA LEU A 157 7.32 -27.22 10.21
C LEU A 157 6.97 -27.81 8.85
N GLY A 158 7.75 -27.46 7.81
CA GLY A 158 7.54 -27.98 6.47
C GLY A 158 7.77 -29.49 6.36
N ILE A 159 8.79 -30.04 7.04
CA ILE A 159 9.04 -31.48 7.09
C ILE A 159 7.87 -32.20 7.76
N THR A 160 7.47 -31.75 8.95
CA THR A 160 6.40 -32.39 9.72
C THR A 160 5.07 -32.33 8.98
N ALA A 161 4.73 -31.19 8.37
CA ALA A 161 3.55 -31.07 7.53
C ALA A 161 3.56 -32.06 6.34
N LYS A 162 4.73 -32.27 5.72
CA LYS A 162 4.89 -33.25 4.62
C LYS A 162 4.83 -34.70 5.11
N LEU A 163 5.24 -35.01 6.34
CA LEU A 163 5.23 -36.37 6.90
C LEU A 163 3.80 -36.87 7.21
N VAL A 164 2.93 -36.01 7.72
CA VAL A 164 1.60 -36.43 8.23
C VAL A 164 0.51 -36.42 7.16
N GLY A 165 0.75 -35.77 6.01
CA GLY A 165 -0.19 -35.73 4.87
C GLY A 165 -1.43 -34.86 5.10
N ASN A 166 -2.03 -34.91 6.30
CA ASN A 166 -3.02 -33.97 6.80
C ASN A 166 -2.37 -32.99 7.79
N VAL A 167 -2.22 -31.73 7.39
CA VAL A 167 -1.57 -30.68 8.19
C VAL A 167 -2.32 -30.41 9.50
N LYS A 168 -3.62 -30.68 9.59
CA LYS A 168 -4.41 -30.47 10.81
C LYS A 168 -3.99 -31.40 11.96
N ASP A 169 -3.46 -32.56 11.63
CA ASP A 169 -3.04 -33.58 12.60
C ASP A 169 -1.52 -33.56 12.81
N ALA A 170 -0.81 -32.62 12.18
CA ALA A 170 0.63 -32.53 12.25
C ALA A 170 1.07 -32.11 13.67
N PRO A 171 1.97 -32.86 14.33
CA PRO A 171 2.48 -32.49 15.63
C PRO A 171 3.36 -31.24 15.52
N VAL A 172 3.55 -30.54 16.63
CA VAL A 172 4.34 -29.30 16.65
C VAL A 172 5.83 -29.65 16.82
N PRO A 173 6.72 -29.24 15.90
CA PRO A 173 8.15 -29.44 16.07
C PRO A 173 8.70 -28.67 17.26
N TYR A 174 9.62 -29.27 18.01
CA TYR A 174 10.25 -28.63 19.16
C TYR A 174 10.95 -27.32 18.80
N ILE A 175 11.72 -27.27 17.71
CA ILE A 175 12.47 -26.05 17.33
C ILE A 175 11.49 -24.93 16.94
N ALA A 176 10.41 -25.26 16.24
CA ALA A 176 9.36 -24.30 15.92
C ALA A 176 8.70 -23.71 17.18
N LEU A 177 8.40 -24.56 18.18
CA LEU A 177 7.87 -24.09 19.45
C LEU A 177 8.86 -23.23 20.23
N ARG A 178 10.14 -23.63 20.27
CA ARG A 178 11.20 -22.86 20.92
C ARG A 178 11.28 -21.46 20.33
N GLU A 179 11.32 -21.34 19.01
CA GLU A 179 11.37 -20.04 18.33
C GLU A 179 10.09 -19.24 18.54
N PHE A 180 8.92 -19.88 18.58
CA PHE A 180 7.65 -19.23 18.93
C PHE A 180 7.70 -18.59 20.33
N ILE A 181 8.13 -19.36 21.34
CA ILE A 181 8.26 -18.85 22.71
C ILE A 181 9.27 -17.71 22.75
N LEU A 182 10.45 -17.90 22.16
CA LEU A 182 11.52 -16.90 22.15
C LEU A 182 11.10 -15.58 21.47
N ASN A 183 10.21 -15.62 20.47
CA ASN A 183 9.66 -14.42 19.81
C ASN A 183 8.42 -13.84 20.50
N SER A 184 7.79 -14.55 21.46
CA SER A 184 6.53 -14.11 22.07
C SER A 184 6.70 -12.83 22.88
N LEU A 185 7.77 -12.72 23.68
CA LEU A 185 8.01 -11.54 24.52
C LEU A 185 8.45 -10.30 23.72
N PRO A 186 9.37 -10.41 22.74
CA PRO A 186 9.68 -9.31 21.82
C PRO A 186 8.48 -8.84 21.01
N HIS A 187 7.60 -9.77 20.61
CA HIS A 187 6.37 -9.44 19.90
C HIS A 187 5.40 -8.57 20.74
N ILE A 188 5.38 -8.76 22.06
CA ILE A 188 4.43 -8.09 22.96
C ILE A 188 5.02 -6.81 23.59
N VAL A 189 6.31 -6.80 23.90
CA VAL A 189 6.99 -5.67 24.57
C VAL A 189 7.66 -4.72 23.57
N GLY A 190 7.80 -5.12 22.31
CA GLY A 190 8.51 -4.36 21.26
C GLY A 190 9.93 -4.85 20.99
N GLU A 191 10.53 -4.40 19.89
CA GLU A 191 11.73 -4.91 19.19
C GLU A 191 13.05 -5.06 19.99
N ARG A 192 13.07 -4.86 21.30
CA ARG A 192 14.31 -4.85 22.11
C ARG A 192 14.61 -6.13 22.89
N SER A 193 14.05 -7.27 22.50
CA SER A 193 14.37 -8.54 23.17
C SER A 193 14.57 -9.70 22.19
N GLY A 194 15.42 -10.65 22.57
CA GLY A 194 15.41 -12.01 22.04
C GLY A 194 16.44 -12.35 20.97
N ILE A 195 17.72 -12.04 21.17
CA ILE A 195 18.77 -12.87 20.57
C ILE A 195 19.47 -13.58 21.71
N ASP A 196 19.15 -14.87 21.81
CA ASP A 196 19.77 -15.76 22.76
C ASP A 196 21.04 -16.31 22.10
N GLY A 197 22.20 -15.82 22.56
CA GLY A 197 23.51 -16.30 22.12
C GLY A 197 23.96 -17.57 22.85
N ASP A 198 23.23 -18.01 23.89
CA ASP A 198 23.58 -19.17 24.71
C ASP A 198 22.75 -20.43 24.39
N GLY A 199 21.57 -20.25 23.78
CA GLY A 199 20.77 -21.35 23.24
C GLY A 199 19.83 -22.02 24.25
N LEU A 200 19.30 -21.28 25.22
CA LEU A 200 18.32 -21.75 26.20
C LEU A 200 17.26 -22.66 25.56
N PRO A 201 17.00 -23.85 26.13
CA PRO A 201 15.95 -24.72 25.65
C PRO A 201 14.56 -24.15 25.98
N ALA A 202 13.54 -24.61 25.26
CA ALA A 202 12.17 -24.08 25.34
C ALA A 202 11.60 -24.09 26.77
N TYR A 203 11.95 -25.07 27.60
CA TYR A 203 11.49 -25.15 28.99
C TYR A 203 12.12 -24.06 29.88
N GLU A 204 13.40 -23.74 29.69
CA GLU A 204 14.09 -22.66 30.44
C GLU A 204 13.58 -21.30 30.01
N LEU A 205 13.27 -21.12 28.71
CA LEU A 205 12.63 -19.91 28.21
C LEU A 205 11.24 -19.69 28.84
N ILE A 206 10.43 -20.74 28.98
CA ILE A 206 9.13 -20.68 29.65
C ILE A 206 9.30 -20.28 31.12
N GLU A 207 10.22 -20.92 31.85
CA GLU A 207 10.46 -20.61 33.26
C GLU A 207 10.99 -19.18 33.44
N LEU A 208 11.94 -18.76 32.59
CA LEU A 208 12.42 -17.39 32.54
C LEU A 208 11.26 -16.41 32.32
N TYR A 209 10.36 -16.70 31.38
CA TYR A 209 9.24 -15.82 31.08
C TYR A 209 8.23 -15.76 32.22
N LYS A 210 7.97 -16.86 32.94
CA LYS A 210 7.16 -16.84 34.17
C LYS A 210 7.77 -15.93 35.23
N VAL A 211 9.09 -16.01 35.42
CA VAL A 211 9.82 -15.15 36.36
C VAL A 211 9.75 -13.69 35.91
N LEU A 212 9.96 -13.41 34.62
CA LEU A 212 9.88 -12.06 34.07
C LEU A 212 8.48 -11.47 34.24
N VAL A 213 7.43 -12.18 33.80
CA VAL A 213 6.03 -11.77 33.91
C VAL A 213 5.63 -11.48 35.37
N LYS A 214 6.15 -12.26 36.33
CA LYS A 214 5.88 -12.04 37.75
C LYS A 214 6.46 -10.72 38.27
N ASN A 215 7.58 -10.27 37.71
CA ASN A 215 8.32 -9.09 38.15
C ASN A 215 8.20 -7.89 37.19
N MET A 216 7.48 -8.03 36.09
CA MET A 216 7.38 -7.02 35.05
C MET A 216 6.50 -5.84 35.53
N PRO A 217 6.93 -4.58 35.34
CA PRO A 217 6.10 -3.43 35.67
C PRO A 217 4.89 -3.35 34.74
N LYS A 218 3.79 -2.75 35.21
CA LYS A 218 2.57 -2.58 34.40
C LYS A 218 2.74 -1.59 33.25
N GLU A 219 3.74 -0.72 33.33
CA GLU A 219 4.07 0.29 32.34
C GLU A 219 5.56 0.64 32.39
N VAL A 220 6.10 1.12 31.26
CA VAL A 220 7.46 1.69 31.15
C VAL A 220 7.34 2.96 30.30
N ASP A 221 7.87 4.09 30.79
CA ASP A 221 7.82 5.39 30.10
C ASP A 221 6.42 5.80 29.60
N GLY A 222 5.38 5.49 30.40
CA GLY A 222 3.98 5.77 30.08
C GLY A 222 3.34 4.84 29.04
N GLN A 223 4.08 3.81 28.58
CA GLN A 223 3.54 2.77 27.70
C GLN A 223 3.09 1.56 28.53
N PRO A 224 1.80 1.16 28.44
CA PRO A 224 1.31 0.00 29.17
C PRO A 224 1.93 -1.28 28.60
N ILE A 225 2.39 -2.16 29.48
CA ILE A 225 2.85 -3.50 29.10
C ILE A 225 1.66 -4.46 29.17
N LEU A 226 1.41 -5.18 28.08
CA LEU A 226 0.33 -6.16 27.97
C LEU A 226 0.69 -7.48 28.69
N ILE A 227 0.95 -7.42 30.00
CA ILE A 227 1.39 -8.56 30.83
C ILE A 227 0.45 -9.77 30.68
N ASP A 228 -0.86 -9.54 30.61
CA ASP A 228 -1.83 -10.64 30.51
C ASP A 228 -1.78 -11.34 29.15
N VAL A 229 -1.39 -10.62 28.08
CA VAL A 229 -1.11 -11.24 26.78
C VAL A 229 0.14 -12.11 26.88
N ILE A 230 1.21 -11.65 27.54
CA ILE A 230 2.42 -12.45 27.75
C ILE A 230 2.10 -13.75 28.52
N LYS A 231 1.28 -13.68 29.58
CA LYS A 231 0.81 -14.86 30.31
C LYS A 231 0.08 -15.85 29.41
N GLN A 232 -0.78 -15.36 28.50
CA GLN A 232 -1.50 -16.22 27.56
C GLN A 232 -0.54 -16.94 26.62
N TYR A 233 0.43 -16.24 26.03
CA TYR A 233 1.43 -16.84 25.15
C TYR A 233 2.31 -17.87 25.88
N VAL A 234 2.74 -17.57 27.11
CA VAL A 234 3.46 -18.53 27.96
C VAL A 234 2.61 -19.77 28.24
N GLY A 235 1.33 -19.59 28.60
CA GLY A 235 0.41 -20.69 28.84
C GLY A 235 0.11 -21.54 27.59
N ILE A 236 0.08 -20.93 26.41
CA ILE A 236 0.01 -21.65 25.12
C ILE A 236 1.30 -22.45 24.90
N GLY A 237 2.46 -21.81 25.09
CA GLY A 237 3.77 -22.44 24.96
C GLY A 237 3.90 -23.69 25.84
N GLU A 238 3.49 -23.61 27.11
CA GLU A 238 3.49 -24.75 28.03
C GLU A 238 2.61 -25.91 27.57
N LYS A 239 1.41 -25.61 27.05
CA LYS A 239 0.48 -26.63 26.55
C LYS A 239 1.07 -27.32 25.33
N LEU A 240 1.61 -26.54 24.40
CA LEU A 240 2.21 -27.06 23.16
C LEU A 240 3.48 -27.88 23.44
N LEU A 241 4.27 -27.50 24.45
CA LEU A 241 5.52 -28.18 24.79
C LEU A 241 5.30 -29.66 25.11
N LYS A 242 4.20 -29.97 25.80
CA LYS A 242 3.81 -31.36 26.14
C LYS A 242 3.51 -32.24 24.93
N SER A 243 3.20 -31.62 23.79
CA SER A 243 2.87 -32.28 22.52
C SER A 243 3.95 -32.12 21.45
N THR A 244 5.13 -31.60 21.83
CA THR A 244 6.21 -31.44 20.86
C THR A 244 6.86 -32.77 20.48
N ILE A 245 7.41 -32.79 19.27
CA ILE A 245 8.21 -33.90 18.77
C ILE A 245 9.60 -33.42 18.38
N ASP A 246 10.58 -34.32 18.50
CA ASP A 246 11.88 -34.17 17.87
C ASP A 246 11.84 -34.72 16.44
N VAL A 247 11.81 -33.81 15.47
CA VAL A 247 11.74 -34.17 14.04
C VAL A 247 13.01 -34.91 13.60
N SER A 248 14.17 -34.57 14.17
CA SER A 248 15.43 -35.24 13.85
C SER A 248 15.42 -36.67 14.36
N GLY A 249 15.02 -36.87 15.62
CA GLY A 249 14.85 -38.21 16.19
C GLY A 249 13.85 -39.09 15.41
N LEU A 250 12.75 -38.54 14.92
CA LEU A 250 11.80 -39.28 14.06
C LEU A 250 12.42 -39.71 12.73
N ILE A 251 13.23 -38.85 12.12
CA ILE A 251 13.94 -39.17 10.88
C ILE A 251 14.97 -40.27 11.13
N ASP A 252 15.70 -40.19 12.24
CA ASP A 252 16.72 -41.18 12.62
C ASP A 252 16.10 -42.55 12.87
N ILE A 253 14.96 -42.61 13.58
CA ILE A 253 14.20 -43.87 13.78
C ILE A 253 13.76 -44.44 12.43
N ALA A 254 13.21 -43.62 11.53
CA ALA A 254 12.79 -44.07 10.21
C ALA A 254 13.96 -44.59 9.36
N LEU A 255 15.16 -44.02 9.51
CA LEU A 255 16.39 -44.49 8.86
C LEU A 255 16.87 -45.83 9.43
N LEU A 256 16.85 -45.98 10.76
CA LEU A 256 17.23 -47.21 11.44
C LEU A 256 16.28 -48.37 11.09
N GLU A 257 14.97 -48.13 11.11
CA GLU A 257 13.95 -49.14 10.77
C GLU A 257 13.99 -49.57 9.30
N SER A 258 14.46 -48.69 8.42
CA SER A 258 14.56 -48.95 6.98
C SER A 258 15.92 -49.49 6.53
N GLY A 259 16.85 -49.73 7.46
CA GLY A 259 18.20 -50.21 7.16
C GLY A 259 19.00 -49.24 6.29
N GLU A 260 18.83 -47.94 6.49
CA GLU A 260 19.49 -46.86 5.73
C GLU A 260 19.25 -46.91 4.21
N SER A 261 18.08 -47.39 3.79
CA SER A 261 17.72 -47.50 2.38
C SER A 261 17.91 -46.17 1.62
N GLU A 262 18.51 -46.25 0.43
CA GLU A 262 18.76 -45.09 -0.44
C GLU A 262 17.47 -44.36 -0.83
N ASP A 263 16.36 -45.10 -0.93
CA ASP A 263 15.03 -44.54 -1.21
C ASP A 263 14.48 -43.70 -0.04
N VAL A 264 14.78 -44.09 1.20
CA VAL A 264 14.39 -43.33 2.40
C VAL A 264 15.23 -42.06 2.51
N TRP A 265 16.54 -42.15 2.23
CA TRP A 265 17.43 -40.99 2.12
C TRP A 265 16.98 -39.99 1.04
N ARG A 266 16.48 -40.48 -0.10
CA ARG A 266 15.92 -39.60 -1.15
C ARG A 266 14.68 -38.86 -0.65
N LYS A 267 13.74 -39.56 0.00
CA LYS A 267 12.53 -38.95 0.58
C LYS A 267 12.88 -37.90 1.64
N ILE A 268 13.80 -38.20 2.57
CA ILE A 268 14.26 -37.24 3.59
C ILE A 268 14.86 -35.99 2.95
N ARG A 269 15.70 -36.16 1.92
CA ARG A 269 16.28 -35.02 1.20
C ARG A 269 15.21 -34.17 0.52
N GLU A 270 14.14 -34.77 -0.01
CA GLU A 270 13.00 -34.03 -0.57
C GLU A 270 12.17 -33.30 0.49
N LEU A 271 12.02 -33.88 1.68
CA LEU A 271 11.36 -33.21 2.81
C LEU A 271 12.08 -31.91 3.19
N LYS A 272 13.42 -31.93 3.21
CA LYS A 272 14.30 -30.79 3.56
C LYS A 272 14.43 -29.71 2.49
N LYS A 273 13.94 -29.93 1.26
CA LYS A 273 13.96 -28.90 0.19
C LYS A 273 12.95 -27.80 0.48
N ILE A 274 13.42 -26.74 1.13
CA ILE A 274 12.68 -25.51 1.44
C ILE A 274 13.59 -24.32 1.13
N ILE A 275 13.03 -23.28 0.50
CA ILE A 275 13.74 -22.05 0.14
C ILE A 275 13.04 -20.89 0.84
N LEU A 276 13.80 -20.09 1.58
CA LEU A 276 13.31 -18.83 2.15
C LEU A 276 13.73 -17.68 1.24
N VAL A 277 12.77 -16.84 0.87
CA VAL A 277 13.06 -15.60 0.16
C VAL A 277 12.36 -14.45 0.86
N ALA A 278 13.15 -13.48 1.32
CA ALA A 278 12.68 -12.27 1.97
C ALA A 278 12.88 -11.07 1.03
N TYR A 279 11.85 -10.24 0.88
CA TYR A 279 11.91 -9.01 0.10
C TYR A 279 11.94 -7.80 1.01
N PRO A 280 12.61 -6.70 0.58
CA PRO A 280 12.40 -5.43 1.24
C PRO A 280 10.92 -5.01 1.17
N PRO A 281 10.47 -4.14 2.08
CA PRO A 281 9.18 -3.46 1.98
C PRO A 281 8.91 -2.91 0.57
N ARG A 282 7.67 -3.01 0.12
CA ARG A 282 7.30 -2.73 -1.27
C ARG A 282 7.60 -1.30 -1.73
N HIS A 283 7.55 -0.32 -0.82
CA HIS A 283 7.89 1.08 -1.10
C HIS A 283 9.36 1.30 -1.50
N ILE A 284 10.25 0.37 -1.17
CA ILE A 284 11.66 0.40 -1.60
C ILE A 284 11.80 -0.09 -3.04
N LEU A 285 10.83 -0.87 -3.54
CA LEU A 285 10.87 -1.53 -4.85
C LEU A 285 10.03 -0.80 -5.93
N ASP A 286 8.99 -0.05 -5.55
CA ASP A 286 8.09 0.64 -6.49
C ASP A 286 8.32 2.16 -6.52
N GLU A 287 8.56 2.73 -7.71
CA GLU A 287 8.81 4.19 -7.88
C GLU A 287 7.57 5.09 -7.66
N ASN A 288 6.36 4.54 -7.47
CA ASN A 288 5.13 5.33 -7.27
C ASN A 288 4.12 4.61 -6.35
N GLU A 289 4.46 4.59 -5.05
CA GLU A 289 3.70 3.94 -3.98
C GLU A 289 2.22 4.37 -3.94
N ASP A 290 1.95 5.68 -4.09
CA ASP A 290 0.62 6.27 -4.07
C ASP A 290 -0.32 5.68 -5.14
N GLU A 291 0.18 5.45 -6.36
CA GLU A 291 -0.63 4.85 -7.45
C GLU A 291 -1.02 3.41 -7.10
N ARG A 292 -0.09 2.63 -6.54
CA ARG A 292 -0.32 1.22 -6.22
C ARG A 292 -1.18 1.04 -4.98
N GLU A 293 -0.93 1.84 -3.95
CA GLU A 293 -1.72 1.86 -2.71
C GLU A 293 -3.18 2.15 -3.04
N LEU A 294 -3.45 3.25 -3.75
CA LEU A 294 -4.80 3.61 -4.15
C LEU A 294 -5.44 2.53 -5.03
N TYR A 295 -4.68 1.92 -5.95
CA TYR A 295 -5.19 0.84 -6.79
C TYR A 295 -5.64 -0.37 -5.98
N GLU A 296 -4.80 -0.90 -5.09
CA GLU A 296 -5.16 -2.10 -4.30
C GLU A 296 -6.27 -1.79 -3.29
N LEU A 297 -6.24 -0.61 -2.66
CA LEU A 297 -7.28 -0.15 -1.75
C LEU A 297 -8.65 -0.11 -2.44
N LEU A 298 -8.75 0.62 -3.56
CA LEU A 298 -10.01 0.73 -4.30
C LEU A 298 -10.45 -0.62 -4.88
N LYS A 299 -9.52 -1.42 -5.42
CA LYS A 299 -9.82 -2.76 -5.97
C LYS A 299 -10.39 -3.70 -4.91
N ASN A 300 -9.85 -3.68 -3.69
CA ASN A 300 -10.36 -4.49 -2.60
C ASN A 300 -11.75 -4.01 -2.18
N SER A 301 -11.95 -2.70 -1.98
CA SER A 301 -13.27 -2.13 -1.68
C SER A 301 -14.33 -2.42 -2.75
N ILE A 302 -13.95 -2.39 -4.04
CA ILE A 302 -14.85 -2.75 -5.13
C ILE A 302 -15.27 -4.22 -5.05
N LYS A 303 -14.31 -5.14 -4.81
CA LYS A 303 -14.59 -6.57 -4.65
C LYS A 303 -15.46 -6.85 -3.44
N GLU A 304 -15.26 -6.08 -2.38
CA GLU A 304 -16.01 -6.15 -1.14
C GLU A 304 -17.42 -5.54 -1.25
N GLY A 305 -17.72 -4.86 -2.36
CA GLY A 305 -19.01 -4.28 -2.67
C GLY A 305 -19.27 -3.00 -1.89
N ASP A 306 -18.25 -2.19 -1.64
CA ASP A 306 -18.37 -0.89 -0.98
C ASP A 306 -18.97 0.13 -1.94
N SER A 307 -19.61 1.16 -1.39
CA SER A 307 -20.31 2.21 -2.14
C SER A 307 -19.35 3.23 -2.75
N ASP A 308 -19.88 4.11 -3.60
CA ASP A 308 -19.11 5.23 -4.16
C ASP A 308 -18.61 6.21 -3.08
N ALA A 309 -19.26 6.24 -1.92
CA ALA A 309 -18.91 7.09 -0.79
C ALA A 309 -17.57 6.66 -0.17
N THR A 310 -17.40 5.36 0.09
CA THR A 310 -16.13 4.79 0.58
C THR A 310 -15.00 4.98 -0.41
N LEU A 311 -15.26 4.70 -1.70
CA LEU A 311 -14.26 4.89 -2.75
C LEU A 311 -13.84 6.37 -2.87
N LEU A 312 -14.79 7.31 -2.79
CA LEU A 312 -14.53 8.75 -2.79
C LEU A 312 -13.67 9.18 -1.59
N ALA A 313 -13.99 8.68 -0.39
CA ALA A 313 -13.25 8.96 0.83
C ALA A 313 -11.78 8.55 0.71
N TYR A 314 -11.48 7.42 0.08
CA TYR A 314 -10.10 6.98 -0.16
C TYR A 314 -9.37 7.81 -1.22
N MET A 315 -10.03 8.16 -2.32
CA MET A 315 -9.33 8.85 -3.43
C MET A 315 -9.10 10.34 -3.19
N ARG A 316 -9.86 11.02 -2.31
CA ARG A 316 -9.87 12.49 -2.20
C ARG A 316 -8.51 13.11 -1.85
N ILE A 317 -7.65 12.37 -1.16
CA ILE A 317 -6.33 12.85 -0.70
C ILE A 317 -5.26 12.77 -1.80
N TYR A 318 -5.49 11.98 -2.85
CA TYR A 318 -4.52 11.74 -3.91
C TYR A 318 -4.63 12.79 -5.04
N ASP A 319 -3.54 12.96 -5.78
CA ASP A 319 -3.49 13.84 -6.97
C ASP A 319 -4.45 13.39 -8.08
N GLU A 320 -5.02 14.34 -8.82
CA GLU A 320 -6.00 14.06 -9.87
C GLU A 320 -5.43 13.15 -10.97
N ASN A 321 -4.12 13.25 -11.29
CA ASN A 321 -3.50 12.38 -12.27
C ASN A 321 -3.43 10.92 -11.81
N ILE A 322 -3.11 10.72 -10.53
CA ILE A 322 -3.07 9.41 -9.89
C ILE A 322 -4.48 8.81 -9.91
N VAL A 323 -5.47 9.53 -9.37
CA VAL A 323 -6.87 9.09 -9.32
C VAL A 323 -7.40 8.75 -10.71
N ARG A 324 -7.16 9.62 -11.70
CA ARG A 324 -7.57 9.38 -13.09
C ARG A 324 -6.95 8.11 -13.68
N LYS A 325 -5.65 7.85 -13.45
CA LYS A 325 -5.00 6.62 -13.90
C LYS A 325 -5.63 5.40 -13.23
N ILE A 326 -5.83 5.45 -11.91
CA ILE A 326 -6.36 4.32 -11.15
C ILE A 326 -7.82 4.01 -11.53
N ILE A 327 -8.66 5.03 -11.71
CA ILE A 327 -10.04 4.82 -12.17
C ILE A 327 -10.08 4.23 -13.58
N ASN A 328 -9.17 4.65 -14.48
CA ASN A 328 -9.06 4.01 -15.80
C ASN A 328 -8.64 2.52 -15.70
N TYR A 329 -7.77 2.17 -14.75
CA TYR A 329 -7.40 0.77 -14.50
C TYR A 329 -8.54 -0.05 -13.91
N LEU A 330 -9.37 0.56 -13.06
CA LEU A 330 -10.48 -0.11 -12.38
C LEU A 330 -11.80 -0.05 -13.17
N GLU A 331 -11.88 0.73 -14.25
CA GLU A 331 -13.06 0.84 -15.12
C GLU A 331 -13.63 -0.53 -15.55
N PRO A 332 -12.82 -1.55 -15.92
CA PRO A 332 -13.35 -2.86 -16.29
C PRO A 332 -14.13 -3.56 -15.17
N ILE A 333 -13.78 -3.30 -13.90
CA ILE A 333 -14.41 -3.92 -12.73
C ILE A 333 -15.53 -3.02 -12.16
N LEU A 334 -15.35 -1.70 -12.20
CA LEU A 334 -16.35 -0.71 -11.78
C LEU A 334 -17.53 -0.63 -12.75
N GLY A 335 -17.26 -0.82 -14.04
CA GLY A 335 -18.13 -0.44 -15.14
C GLY A 335 -18.05 1.06 -15.44
N LYS A 336 -18.11 1.41 -16.73
CA LYS A 336 -17.96 2.78 -17.23
C LYS A 336 -18.86 3.81 -16.55
N LYS A 337 -20.13 3.47 -16.28
CA LYS A 337 -21.08 4.38 -15.62
C LYS A 337 -20.62 4.77 -14.22
N ARG A 338 -20.15 3.78 -13.44
CA ARG A 338 -19.70 3.99 -12.06
C ARG A 338 -18.35 4.70 -12.01
N ALA A 339 -17.42 4.35 -12.91
CA ALA A 339 -16.14 5.03 -13.05
C ALA A 339 -16.31 6.53 -13.37
N ASN A 340 -17.23 6.87 -14.29
CA ASN A 340 -17.54 8.27 -14.60
C ASN A 340 -18.14 9.01 -13.40
N ARG A 341 -19.11 8.41 -12.70
CA ARG A 341 -19.72 9.01 -11.50
C ARG A 341 -18.68 9.27 -10.41
N LEU A 342 -17.77 8.33 -10.18
CA LEU A 342 -16.68 8.49 -9.20
C LEU A 342 -15.74 9.64 -9.58
N MET A 343 -15.37 9.77 -10.86
CA MET A 343 -14.55 10.90 -11.31
C MET A 343 -15.29 12.24 -11.20
N GLU A 344 -16.60 12.27 -11.43
CA GLU A 344 -17.43 13.46 -11.25
C GLU A 344 -17.48 13.88 -9.78
N LEU A 345 -17.72 12.93 -8.86
CA LEU A 345 -17.70 13.16 -7.42
C LEU A 345 -16.32 13.63 -6.94
N TYR A 346 -15.24 13.01 -7.41
CA TYR A 346 -13.88 13.43 -7.09
C TYR A 346 -13.60 14.87 -7.53
N LYS A 347 -13.95 15.22 -8.77
CA LYS A 347 -13.77 16.58 -9.28
C LYS A 347 -14.62 17.59 -8.53
N LEU A 348 -15.82 17.20 -8.13
CA LEU A 348 -16.71 18.03 -7.31
C LEU A 348 -16.08 18.29 -5.94
N ALA A 349 -15.53 17.26 -5.29
CA ALA A 349 -14.82 17.40 -4.01
C ALA A 349 -13.59 18.32 -4.15
N ARG A 350 -12.76 18.13 -5.19
CA ARG A 350 -11.60 19.02 -5.45
C ARG A 350 -12.01 20.46 -5.70
N ALA A 351 -13.08 20.70 -6.46
CA ALA A 351 -13.62 22.05 -6.67
C ALA A 351 -14.08 22.68 -5.35
N GLY A 352 -14.74 21.89 -4.51
CA GLY A 352 -15.18 22.28 -3.17
C GLY A 352 -14.05 22.68 -2.24
N MET A 353 -12.98 21.86 -2.18
CA MET A 353 -11.79 22.15 -1.38
C MET A 353 -11.13 23.49 -1.75
N ILE A 354 -11.15 23.84 -3.04
CA ILE A 354 -10.60 25.12 -3.51
C ILE A 354 -11.44 26.28 -2.96
N LEU A 355 -12.76 26.23 -3.13
CA LEU A 355 -13.64 27.29 -2.64
C LEU A 355 -13.62 27.39 -1.11
N ASP A 356 -13.61 26.26 -0.42
CA ASP A 356 -13.46 26.17 1.03
C ASP A 356 -12.20 26.91 1.49
N SER A 357 -11.05 26.64 0.86
CA SER A 357 -9.78 27.29 1.17
C SER A 357 -9.83 28.81 0.94
N ILE A 358 -10.52 29.25 -0.11
CA ILE A 358 -10.69 30.68 -0.42
C ILE A 358 -11.59 31.38 0.60
N VAL A 359 -12.71 30.75 0.98
CA VAL A 359 -13.62 31.27 2.01
C VAL A 359 -12.91 31.34 3.36
N ALA A 360 -12.20 30.28 3.76
CA ALA A 360 -11.42 30.24 4.98
C ALA A 360 -10.37 31.36 5.02
N ALA A 361 -9.60 31.54 3.95
CA ALA A 361 -8.60 32.59 3.85
C ALA A 361 -9.22 34.00 3.92
N HIS A 362 -10.39 34.21 3.30
CA HIS A 362 -11.10 35.48 3.37
C HIS A 362 -11.60 35.79 4.79
N LEU A 363 -12.22 34.82 5.47
CA LEU A 363 -12.70 34.99 6.84
C LEU A 363 -11.54 35.23 7.83
N SER A 364 -10.47 34.43 7.72
CA SER A 364 -9.23 34.62 8.49
C SER A 364 -8.62 36.01 8.26
N PHE A 365 -8.57 36.49 7.01
CA PHE A 365 -8.12 37.86 6.72
C PHE A 365 -9.01 38.90 7.40
N LYS A 366 -10.35 38.77 7.30
CA LYS A 366 -11.31 39.69 7.93
C LYS A 366 -11.11 39.78 9.44
N GLU A 367 -10.87 38.65 10.10
CA GLU A 367 -10.62 38.58 11.54
C GLU A 367 -9.26 39.14 11.96
N LYS A 368 -8.24 39.02 11.10
CA LYS A 368 -6.85 39.38 11.39
C LYS A 368 -6.40 40.71 10.80
N LYS A 369 -7.24 41.35 9.98
CA LYS A 369 -6.96 42.65 9.38
C LYS A 369 -6.69 43.70 10.46
N GLY A 370 -5.55 44.40 10.34
CA GLY A 370 -5.13 45.42 11.30
C GLY A 370 -4.55 44.90 12.62
N LYS A 371 -4.42 43.58 12.79
CA LYS A 371 -3.76 42.96 13.95
C LYS A 371 -2.24 42.85 13.77
N PRO A 372 -1.45 42.86 14.86
CA PRO A 372 0.01 42.72 14.77
C PRO A 372 0.43 41.36 14.21
N LYS A 373 1.69 41.27 13.76
CA LYS A 373 2.30 40.05 13.20
C LYS A 373 2.32 38.86 14.14
N TYR A 374 2.42 39.12 15.44
CA TYR A 374 2.42 38.10 16.49
C TYR A 374 1.20 38.33 17.38
N LEU A 375 0.29 37.36 17.38
CA LEU A 375 -0.90 37.34 18.20
C LEU A 375 -0.66 36.40 19.37
N VAL A 376 -0.67 36.93 20.59
CA VAL A 376 -0.49 36.14 21.81
C VAL A 376 -1.85 35.77 22.36
N TYR A 377 -2.09 34.48 22.48
CA TYR A 377 -3.27 33.89 23.09
C TYR A 377 -2.88 33.20 24.39
N GLU A 378 -3.81 33.14 25.32
CA GLU A 378 -3.66 32.41 26.58
C GLU A 378 -4.90 31.53 26.72
N ASP A 379 -4.69 30.22 26.74
CA ASP A 379 -5.72 29.22 26.97
C ASP A 379 -5.38 28.35 28.19
N GLU A 380 -6.19 27.32 28.41
CA GLU A 380 -6.05 26.38 29.54
C GLU A 380 -4.72 25.61 29.53
N PHE A 381 -3.99 25.59 28.40
CA PHE A 381 -2.71 24.92 28.21
C PHE A 381 -1.52 25.90 28.23
N GLY A 382 -1.76 27.21 28.33
CA GLY A 382 -0.75 28.24 28.52
C GLY A 382 -0.76 29.31 27.42
N LYS A 383 0.34 30.06 27.31
CA LYS A 383 0.51 31.11 26.30
C LYS A 383 1.06 30.53 25.00
N TYR A 384 0.36 30.75 23.90
CA TYR A 384 0.85 30.44 22.56
C TYR A 384 0.84 31.69 21.68
N THR A 385 1.74 31.71 20.69
CA THR A 385 1.86 32.82 19.74
C THR A 385 1.49 32.32 18.35
N GLU A 386 0.46 32.92 17.76
CA GLU A 386 0.07 32.71 16.37
C GLU A 386 0.70 33.78 15.48
N VAL A 387 1.22 33.37 14.31
CA VAL A 387 1.75 34.30 13.32
C VAL A 387 0.61 34.76 12.39
N ASN A 388 0.34 36.06 12.37
CA ASN A 388 -0.60 36.65 11.42
C ASN A 388 0.03 36.74 10.03
N GLU A 389 -0.35 35.82 9.15
CA GLU A 389 0.13 35.74 7.76
C GLU A 389 -0.26 36.96 6.88
N PHE A 390 -1.17 37.82 7.37
CA PHE A 390 -1.65 39.00 6.64
C PHE A 390 -1.05 40.31 7.15
N ALA A 391 -0.23 40.31 8.21
CA ALA A 391 0.25 41.53 8.86
C ALA A 391 1.06 42.44 7.91
N ASP A 392 1.75 41.83 6.94
CA ASP A 392 2.58 42.52 5.95
C ASP A 392 1.89 42.64 4.57
N LYS A 393 0.62 42.24 4.44
CA LYS A 393 -0.13 42.26 3.17
C LYS A 393 -1.20 43.35 3.16
N THR A 394 -1.33 44.04 2.03
CA THR A 394 -2.44 44.94 1.76
C THR A 394 -3.72 44.15 1.43
N GLU A 395 -4.89 44.79 1.59
CA GLU A 395 -6.17 44.18 1.24
C GLU A 395 -6.21 43.76 -0.24
N GLU A 396 -5.77 44.61 -1.15
CA GLU A 396 -5.76 44.28 -2.58
C GLU A 396 -4.81 43.12 -2.91
N GLU A 397 -3.67 42.98 -2.21
CA GLU A 397 -2.78 41.83 -2.40
C GLU A 397 -3.46 40.51 -2.01
N VAL A 398 -4.15 40.49 -0.85
CA VAL A 398 -4.90 39.30 -0.41
C VAL A 398 -6.04 38.99 -1.37
N LEU A 399 -6.85 39.98 -1.73
CA LEU A 399 -7.97 39.78 -2.66
C LEU A 399 -7.50 39.36 -4.06
N SER A 400 -6.39 39.91 -4.55
CA SER A 400 -5.78 39.51 -5.82
C SER A 400 -5.28 38.06 -5.77
N GLU A 401 -4.68 37.62 -4.65
CA GLU A 401 -4.25 36.24 -4.46
C GLU A 401 -5.43 35.26 -4.49
N LEU A 402 -6.53 35.59 -3.80
CA LEU A 402 -7.76 34.79 -3.80
C LEU A 402 -8.44 34.75 -5.18
N ARG A 403 -8.49 35.87 -5.91
CA ARG A 403 -8.98 35.92 -7.30
C ARG A 403 -8.14 35.01 -8.21
N LYS A 404 -6.82 35.06 -8.05
CA LYS A 404 -5.88 34.22 -8.82
C LYS A 404 -6.15 32.73 -8.60
N GLN A 405 -6.43 32.30 -7.36
CA GLN A 405 -6.77 30.90 -7.08
C GLN A 405 -8.06 30.46 -7.81
N ILE A 406 -9.08 31.31 -7.87
CA ILE A 406 -10.32 31.01 -8.61
C ILE A 406 -10.05 30.91 -10.11
N ASP A 407 -9.26 31.82 -10.66
CA ASP A 407 -8.91 31.80 -12.08
C ASP A 407 -8.02 30.60 -12.45
N GLU A 408 -7.09 30.22 -11.56
CA GLU A 408 -6.31 28.99 -11.70
C GLU A 408 -7.21 27.76 -11.70
N ALA A 409 -8.16 27.66 -10.78
CA ALA A 409 -9.09 26.56 -10.73
C ALA A 409 -9.99 26.49 -11.99
N ARG A 410 -10.42 27.63 -12.52
CA ARG A 410 -11.14 27.71 -13.81
C ARG A 410 -10.29 27.20 -14.98
N ARG A 411 -9.00 27.52 -15.01
CA ARG A 411 -8.06 27.00 -16.03
C ARG A 411 -7.89 25.48 -15.95
N HIS A 412 -8.04 24.90 -14.76
CA HIS A 412 -8.04 23.45 -14.56
C HIS A 412 -9.41 22.79 -14.84
N GLY A 413 -10.41 23.56 -15.28
CA GLY A 413 -11.72 23.06 -15.68
C GLY A 413 -12.75 22.99 -14.55
N TYR A 414 -12.46 23.58 -13.38
CA TYR A 414 -13.42 23.68 -12.28
C TYR A 414 -14.32 24.90 -12.48
N THR A 415 -15.64 24.69 -12.57
CA THR A 415 -16.61 25.77 -12.68
C THR A 415 -16.96 26.32 -11.29
N LEU A 416 -17.41 27.58 -11.24
CA LEU A 416 -17.90 28.17 -9.99
C LEU A 416 -19.10 27.41 -9.42
N GLU A 417 -19.94 26.84 -10.28
CA GLU A 417 -21.06 26.00 -9.85
C GLU A 417 -20.59 24.72 -9.16
N ASN A 418 -19.57 24.05 -9.71
CA ASN A 418 -18.95 22.87 -9.08
C ASN A 418 -18.28 23.22 -7.76
N MET A 419 -17.63 24.38 -7.68
CA MET A 419 -17.03 24.89 -6.44
C MET A 419 -18.08 25.08 -5.34
N ILE A 420 -19.18 25.77 -5.65
CA ILE A 420 -20.28 26.04 -4.70
C ILE A 420 -20.94 24.74 -4.26
N LYS A 421 -21.30 23.87 -5.21
CA LYS A 421 -21.95 22.59 -4.91
C LYS A 421 -21.01 21.64 -4.15
N GLY A 422 -19.73 21.64 -4.50
CA GLY A 422 -18.73 20.75 -3.92
C GLY A 422 -18.20 21.16 -2.56
N ILE A 423 -18.46 22.39 -2.09
CA ILE A 423 -17.88 22.91 -0.84
C ILE A 423 -18.17 22.01 0.37
N TRP A 424 -19.34 21.36 0.39
CA TRP A 424 -19.74 20.40 1.41
C TRP A 424 -18.87 19.14 1.45
N LEU A 425 -18.18 18.82 0.37
CA LEU A 425 -17.28 17.67 0.26
C LEU A 425 -15.83 18.03 0.63
N SER A 426 -15.54 19.27 1.07
CA SER A 426 -14.18 19.71 1.38
C SER A 426 -13.55 18.92 2.54
N ASP A 427 -14.38 18.53 3.52
CA ASP A 427 -13.95 17.68 4.65
C ASP A 427 -14.87 16.49 4.96
N TRP A 428 -15.82 16.17 4.08
CA TRP A 428 -16.92 15.22 4.33
C TRP A 428 -16.57 13.89 5.04
N SER A 429 -15.47 13.22 4.69
CA SER A 429 -15.08 11.95 5.33
C SER A 429 -14.73 12.07 6.81
N SER A 430 -14.45 13.28 7.29
CA SER A 430 -14.12 13.60 8.67
C SER A 430 -15.29 14.36 9.34
N ASN A 431 -15.96 15.24 8.59
CA ASN A 431 -17.08 16.04 9.07
C ASN A 431 -18.03 16.42 7.92
N ILE A 432 -19.34 16.33 8.14
CA ILE A 432 -20.37 16.70 7.14
C ILE A 432 -20.43 18.21 6.83
N THR A 433 -19.75 19.04 7.63
CA THR A 433 -19.64 20.48 7.39
C THR A 433 -18.34 20.84 6.66
N PRO A 434 -18.33 21.92 5.84
CA PRO A 434 -17.12 22.43 5.22
C PRO A 434 -16.04 22.78 6.26
N ARG A 435 -14.77 22.55 5.91
CA ARG A 435 -13.62 22.74 6.80
C ARG A 435 -13.52 24.17 7.36
N PHE A 436 -13.84 25.20 6.57
CA PHE A 436 -13.79 26.58 7.06
C PHE A 436 -14.72 26.84 8.25
N MET A 437 -15.79 26.03 8.42
CA MET A 437 -16.71 26.18 9.55
C MET A 437 -16.09 25.76 10.88
N HIS A 438 -15.03 24.93 10.90
CA HIS A 438 -14.40 24.50 12.15
C HIS A 438 -13.73 25.65 12.91
N PHE A 439 -13.37 26.71 12.20
CA PHE A 439 -12.63 27.85 12.76
C PHE A 439 -13.48 29.10 12.93
N HIS A 440 -14.53 29.25 12.11
CA HIS A 440 -15.32 30.48 12.04
C HIS A 440 -16.79 30.28 12.47
N TYR A 441 -17.13 29.05 12.88
CA TYR A 441 -18.41 28.52 13.37
C TYR A 441 -18.97 29.16 14.65
N PRO A 442 -19.82 30.20 14.70
CA PRO A 442 -20.36 30.66 15.97
C PRO A 442 -21.62 29.87 16.27
N ASP A 443 -21.53 28.74 17.01
CA ASP A 443 -22.62 27.87 17.51
C ASP A 443 -24.05 28.31 17.10
N SER A 444 -24.36 28.17 15.81
CA SER A 444 -25.63 28.59 15.21
C SER A 444 -26.43 27.33 14.90
N ASP A 445 -27.75 27.42 14.88
CA ASP A 445 -28.61 26.29 14.52
C ASP A 445 -28.78 26.13 12.99
N ASP A 446 -28.35 27.12 12.18
CA ASP A 446 -28.54 27.12 10.71
C ASP A 446 -27.22 27.14 9.92
N ILE A 447 -26.62 25.96 9.80
CA ILE A 447 -25.36 25.69 9.08
C ILE A 447 -25.47 26.11 7.60
N VAL A 448 -26.60 25.82 6.94
CA VAL A 448 -26.77 26.08 5.51
C VAL A 448 -26.81 27.58 5.24
N SER A 449 -27.54 28.35 6.04
CA SER A 449 -27.58 29.81 5.90
C SER A 449 -26.22 30.45 6.14
N PHE A 450 -25.45 29.96 7.11
CA PHE A 450 -24.10 30.45 7.34
C PHE A 450 -23.15 30.19 6.16
N VAL A 451 -23.20 28.98 5.59
CA VAL A 451 -22.40 28.64 4.39
C VAL A 451 -22.80 29.52 3.21
N LYS A 452 -24.12 29.73 2.99
CA LYS A 452 -24.62 30.62 1.93
C LYS A 452 -24.08 32.04 2.09
N GLU A 453 -24.14 32.61 3.28
CA GLU A 453 -23.69 33.99 3.49
C GLU A 453 -22.17 34.11 3.39
N SER A 454 -21.41 33.17 3.95
CA SER A 454 -19.95 33.15 3.88
C SER A 454 -19.43 33.12 2.43
N ILE A 455 -20.04 32.29 1.58
CA ILE A 455 -19.69 32.24 0.16
C ILE A 455 -20.11 33.52 -0.56
N ARG A 456 -21.32 34.04 -0.31
CA ARG A 456 -21.80 35.29 -0.95
C ARG A 456 -20.92 36.48 -0.60
N GLU A 457 -20.58 36.64 0.67
CA GLU A 457 -19.68 37.69 1.13
C GLU A 457 -18.34 37.60 0.40
N THR A 458 -17.72 36.41 0.45
CA THR A 458 -16.42 36.16 -0.19
C THR A 458 -16.46 36.49 -1.69
N LEU A 459 -17.46 35.98 -2.43
CA LEU A 459 -17.57 36.22 -3.88
C LEU A 459 -17.86 37.69 -4.22
N ARG A 460 -18.64 38.41 -3.40
CA ARG A 460 -18.89 39.85 -3.59
C ARG A 460 -17.61 40.66 -3.41
N VAL A 461 -16.85 40.40 -2.36
CA VAL A 461 -15.59 41.11 -2.07
C VAL A 461 -14.56 40.85 -3.18
N LEU A 462 -14.56 39.65 -3.75
CA LEU A 462 -13.69 39.30 -4.88
C LEU A 462 -14.19 39.83 -6.23
N ASP A 463 -15.31 40.55 -6.29
CA ASP A 463 -15.96 41.02 -7.52
C ASP A 463 -16.28 39.87 -8.51
N ILE A 464 -16.74 38.74 -7.97
CA ILE A 464 -17.08 37.56 -8.74
C ILE A 464 -18.60 37.45 -8.87
N LYS A 465 -19.06 37.36 -10.12
CA LYS A 465 -20.49 37.23 -10.43
C LYS A 465 -21.07 35.94 -9.85
N ILE A 466 -21.98 36.10 -8.89
CA ILE A 466 -22.71 35.01 -8.25
C ILE A 466 -23.70 34.37 -9.27
N PRO A 467 -23.73 33.04 -9.42
CA PRO A 467 -24.68 32.34 -10.29
C PRO A 467 -26.14 32.61 -9.89
N ARG A 468 -27.07 32.63 -10.87
CA ARG A 468 -28.50 32.89 -10.61
C ARG A 468 -29.16 31.79 -9.78
N ASN A 469 -28.67 30.56 -9.88
CA ASN A 469 -29.11 29.37 -9.15
C ASN A 469 -28.31 29.11 -7.87
N PHE A 470 -27.64 30.13 -7.31
CA PHE A 470 -26.74 29.99 -6.15
C PHE A 470 -27.36 29.22 -4.99
N ASP A 471 -28.56 29.58 -4.55
CA ASP A 471 -29.21 28.92 -3.40
C ASP A 471 -29.45 27.43 -3.65
N SER A 472 -29.90 27.09 -4.86
CA SER A 472 -30.08 25.69 -5.30
C SER A 472 -28.78 24.93 -5.29
N LEU A 473 -27.68 25.52 -5.75
CA LEU A 473 -26.36 24.85 -5.78
C LEU A 473 -25.86 24.50 -4.38
N VAL A 474 -26.03 25.41 -3.41
CA VAL A 474 -25.62 25.16 -2.03
C VAL A 474 -26.48 24.05 -1.41
N GLU A 475 -27.80 24.07 -1.63
CA GLU A 475 -28.72 23.04 -1.12
C GLU A 475 -28.51 21.68 -1.78
N GLU A 476 -28.26 21.64 -3.09
CA GLU A 476 -27.92 20.41 -3.80
C GLU A 476 -26.63 19.79 -3.27
N GLY A 477 -25.62 20.61 -2.95
CA GLY A 477 -24.38 20.15 -2.32
C GLY A 477 -24.61 19.59 -0.93
N TYR A 478 -25.45 20.25 -0.13
CA TYR A 478 -25.83 19.80 1.21
C TYR A 478 -26.57 18.45 1.18
N ASN A 479 -27.54 18.30 0.29
CA ASN A 479 -28.26 17.05 0.13
C ASN A 479 -27.34 15.91 -0.35
N LEU A 480 -26.39 16.21 -1.24
CA LEU A 480 -25.41 15.24 -1.71
C LEU A 480 -24.50 14.76 -0.58
N VAL A 481 -24.02 15.66 0.29
CA VAL A 481 -23.14 15.26 1.41
C VAL A 481 -23.88 14.36 2.40
N ILE A 482 -25.16 14.62 2.65
CA ILE A 482 -26.02 13.76 3.49
C ILE A 482 -26.17 12.37 2.86
N GLU A 483 -26.47 12.28 1.56
CA GLU A 483 -26.60 10.99 0.86
C GLU A 483 -25.31 10.16 0.95
N LEU A 484 -24.16 10.81 0.73
CA LEU A 484 -22.87 10.15 0.81
C LEU A 484 -22.54 9.72 2.24
N ASP A 485 -22.83 10.54 3.24
CA ASP A 485 -22.60 10.24 4.66
C ASP A 485 -23.38 8.99 5.12
N GLU A 486 -24.64 8.87 4.71
CA GLU A 486 -25.44 7.68 4.99
C GLU A 486 -24.86 6.41 4.34
N LEU A 487 -24.32 6.53 3.12
CA LEU A 487 -23.67 5.40 2.43
C LEU A 487 -22.36 5.01 3.11
N LEU A 488 -21.55 5.98 3.54
CA LEU A 488 -20.29 5.74 4.24
C LEU A 488 -20.52 5.07 5.61
N LYS A 489 -21.55 5.50 6.34
CA LYS A 489 -21.97 4.86 7.60
C LYS A 489 -22.35 3.40 7.38
N LYS A 490 -23.17 3.11 6.36
CA LYS A 490 -23.56 1.73 6.00
C LYS A 490 -22.36 0.85 5.65
N ASP A 491 -21.40 1.39 4.89
CA ASP A 491 -20.16 0.67 4.55
C ASP A 491 -19.30 0.42 5.79
N SER A 492 -19.18 1.41 6.68
CA SER A 492 -18.41 1.30 7.93
C SER A 492 -18.97 0.22 8.86
N GLU A 493 -20.29 0.16 9.03
CA GLU A 493 -20.96 -0.89 9.80
C GLU A 493 -20.72 -2.28 9.20
N LYS A 494 -20.72 -2.39 7.88
CA LYS A 494 -20.48 -3.64 7.16
C LYS A 494 -19.04 -4.12 7.36
N ILE A 495 -18.07 -3.21 7.35
CA ILE A 495 -16.66 -3.51 7.66
C ILE A 495 -16.51 -3.98 9.10
N LEU A 496 -17.08 -3.27 10.07
CA LEU A 496 -17.03 -3.64 11.50
C LEU A 496 -17.60 -5.05 11.73
N ARG A 497 -18.78 -5.37 11.16
CA ARG A 497 -19.39 -6.71 11.27
C ARG A 497 -18.53 -7.82 10.67
N ARG A 498 -17.73 -7.53 9.64
CA ARG A 498 -16.80 -8.52 9.06
C ARG A 498 -15.61 -8.76 9.98
N LEU A 499 -15.05 -7.70 10.55
CA LEU A 499 -13.96 -7.79 11.52
C LEU A 499 -14.38 -8.58 12.76
N GLU A 500 -15.56 -8.30 13.32
CA GLU A 500 -16.12 -9.04 14.46
C GLU A 500 -16.29 -10.54 14.18
N LYS A 501 -16.72 -10.91 12.96
CA LYS A 501 -16.85 -12.31 12.54
C LYS A 501 -15.51 -13.01 12.35
N THR A 502 -14.46 -12.27 12.01
CA THR A 502 -13.11 -12.80 11.80
C THR A 502 -12.36 -12.97 13.12
N VAL A 503 -12.72 -12.18 14.14
CA VAL A 503 -12.17 -12.27 15.50
C VAL A 503 -12.87 -13.36 16.33
N ASN A 504 -14.16 -13.62 16.07
CA ASN A 504 -14.96 -14.57 16.84
C ASN A 504 -15.14 -15.96 16.17
N GLY A 505 -14.52 -16.20 15.02
CA GLY A 505 -14.56 -17.47 14.30
C GLY A 505 -13.16 -17.96 13.98
#